data_AF-A0A8E0VRH5-F1
#
_entry.id   AF-A0A8E0VRH5-F1
#
_cell.length_a   1.000
_cell.length_b   1.000
_cell.length_c   1.000
_cell.angle_alpha   90.00
_cell.angle_beta   90.00
_cell.angle_gamma   90.00
#
_symmetry.space_group_name_H-M   'P 1'
#
loop_
_entity.id
_entity.type
_entity.pdbx_description
1 polymer ?
#
loop_
_entity_poly.entity_id
_entity_poly.type
_entity_poly.pdbx_seq_one_letter_code
_entity_poly.pdbx_strand_id
1 'polypeptide(L)'
;MDFILAPSSYFIAIAESPDLSGRVVAALAAESDNEKLARSGDVVLVSDVASQYGIREVDGSAPAHIRSLQALLSLGGYRMASYVPSFIRIPKSWLMYALSWSSK
;
A
#
# COMPACT_ATOMS: atom_id res chain seq x y z
N MET A 1 15.50 -19.54 -16.36
CA MET A 1 14.07 -19.77 -16.69
C MET A 1 13.35 -18.49 -16.39
N ASP A 2 13.30 -17.61 -17.39
CA ASP A 2 12.80 -16.24 -17.31
C ASP A 2 11.28 -16.25 -17.19
N PHE A 3 10.80 -16.15 -15.95
CA PHE A 3 9.38 -16.02 -15.65
C PHE A 3 8.94 -14.59 -15.95
N ILE A 4 8.72 -14.31 -17.24
CA ILE A 4 7.99 -13.14 -17.70
C ILE A 4 6.53 -13.38 -17.28
N LEU A 5 6.19 -12.90 -16.08
CA LEU A 5 4.82 -12.83 -15.59
C LEU A 5 3.99 -12.04 -16.61
N ALA A 6 2.92 -12.65 -17.13
CA ALA A 6 1.92 -11.91 -17.88
C ALA A 6 1.47 -10.70 -17.04
N PRO A 7 1.17 -9.54 -17.66
CA PRO A 7 0.88 -8.30 -16.93
C PRO A 7 -0.26 -8.44 -15.90
N SER A 8 -1.19 -9.39 -16.07
CA SER A 8 -2.23 -9.67 -15.07
C SER A 8 -1.71 -10.40 -13.82
N SER A 9 -0.68 -11.22 -13.96
CA SER A 9 -0.11 -12.03 -12.87
C SER A 9 0.79 -11.21 -11.95
N TYR A 10 1.45 -10.18 -12.48
CA TYR A 10 2.24 -9.24 -11.66
C TYR A 10 1.35 -8.46 -10.68
N PHE A 11 0.13 -8.13 -11.09
CA PHE A 11 -0.82 -7.40 -10.27
C PHE A 11 -1.24 -8.20 -9.02
N ILE A 12 -1.48 -9.51 -9.17
CA ILE A 12 -1.77 -10.41 -8.05
C ILE A 12 -0.55 -10.55 -7.12
N ALA A 13 0.66 -10.57 -7.68
CA ALA A 13 1.89 -10.71 -6.88
C ALA A 13 2.22 -9.46 -6.03
N ILE A 14 1.76 -8.27 -6.44
CA ILE A 14 1.91 -7.02 -5.68
C ILE A 14 0.66 -6.66 -4.87
N ALA A 15 -0.44 -7.40 -5.04
CA ALA A 15 -1.68 -7.15 -4.32
C ALA A 15 -1.52 -7.52 -2.84
N GLU A 16 -2.14 -6.72 -1.97
CA GLU A 16 -2.20 -7.03 -0.54
C GLU A 16 -3.01 -8.29 -0.28
N SER A 17 -2.63 -9.05 0.75
CA SER A 17 -3.37 -10.24 1.14
C SER A 17 -4.74 -9.84 1.73
N PRO A 18 -5.83 -10.54 1.40
CA PRO A 18 -7.13 -10.27 1.99
C PRO A 18 -7.17 -10.53 3.52
N ASP A 19 -6.26 -11.35 4.04
CA ASP A 19 -6.07 -11.55 5.49
C ASP A 19 -5.55 -10.28 6.18
N LEU A 20 -4.62 -9.53 5.55
CA LEU A 20 -4.12 -8.27 6.09
C LEU A 20 -5.24 -7.23 6.15
N SER A 21 -6.01 -7.08 5.07
CA SER A 21 -7.11 -6.12 5.04
C SER A 21 -8.18 -6.44 6.08
N GLY A 22 -8.52 -7.71 6.26
CA GLY A 22 -9.42 -8.17 7.33
C GLY A 22 -8.90 -7.84 8.74
N ARG A 23 -7.61 -8.06 9.02
CA ARG A 23 -6.99 -7.74 10.32
C ARG A 23 -6.98 -6.24 10.60
N VAL A 24 -6.72 -5.43 9.59
CA VAL A 24 -6.75 -3.97 9.71
C VAL A 24 -8.16 -3.46 10.02
N VAL A 25 -9.18 -4.00 9.34
CA VAL A 25 -10.58 -3.65 9.63
C VAL A 25 -10.96 -4.08 11.04
N ALA A 26 -10.55 -5.28 11.49
CA ALA A 26 -10.79 -5.74 12.85
C ALA A 26 -10.09 -4.84 13.90
N ALA A 27 -8.87 -4.39 13.63
CA ALA A 27 -8.14 -3.47 14.50
C ALA A 27 -8.83 -2.10 14.62
N LEU A 28 -9.29 -1.54 13.49
CA LEU A 28 -10.07 -0.30 13.47
C LEU A 28 -11.41 -0.45 14.20
N ALA A 29 -12.08 -1.60 14.05
CA ALA A 29 -13.34 -1.87 14.74
C ALA A 29 -13.17 -1.96 16.27
N ALA A 30 -12.00 -2.41 16.73
CA ALA A 30 -11.63 -2.56 18.13
C ALA A 30 -11.11 -1.27 18.79
N GLU A 31 -10.92 -0.17 18.04
CA GLU A 31 -10.60 1.14 18.63
C GLU A 31 -11.70 1.62 19.59
N SER A 32 -11.32 2.51 20.53
CA SER A 32 -12.29 3.18 21.38
C SER A 32 -13.21 4.08 20.55
N ASP A 33 -14.45 4.30 21.01
CA ASP A 33 -15.43 5.12 20.30
C ASP A 33 -14.94 6.55 20.03
N ASN A 34 -14.08 7.12 20.90
CA ASN A 34 -13.49 8.44 20.68
C ASN A 34 -12.56 8.48 19.46
N GLU A 35 -11.69 7.47 19.30
CA GLU A 35 -10.76 7.38 18.15
C GLU A 35 -11.52 7.10 16.85
N LYS A 36 -12.54 6.23 16.91
CA LYS A 36 -13.42 5.94 15.77
C LYS A 36 -14.19 7.16 15.30
N LEU A 37 -14.70 7.97 16.24
CA LEU A 37 -15.37 9.23 15.92
C LEU A 37 -14.40 10.27 15.38
N ALA A 38 -13.19 10.38 15.92
CA ALA A 38 -12.16 11.30 15.43
C ALA A 38 -11.73 10.99 13.99
N ARG A 39 -11.76 9.71 13.60
CA ARG A 39 -11.39 9.23 12.26
C ARG A 39 -12.58 9.11 11.30
N SER A 40 -13.80 9.40 11.77
CA SER A 40 -15.02 9.27 10.99
C SER A 40 -15.03 10.24 9.81
N GLY A 41 -15.23 9.71 8.61
CA GLY A 41 -15.23 10.48 7.35
C GLY A 41 -13.86 10.59 6.66
N ASP A 42 -12.79 10.05 7.25
CA ASP A 42 -11.47 10.01 6.60
C ASP A 42 -11.32 8.75 5.72
N VAL A 43 -10.66 8.90 4.57
CA VAL A 43 -10.33 7.79 3.66
C VAL A 43 -8.87 7.41 3.89
N VAL A 44 -8.66 6.31 4.62
CA VAL A 44 -7.33 5.80 4.97
C VAL A 44 -6.95 4.61 4.10
N LEU A 45 -5.65 4.46 3.83
CA LEU A 45 -5.13 3.28 3.16
C LEU A 45 -4.84 2.17 4.17
N VAL A 46 -5.26 0.95 3.86
CA VAL A 46 -5.04 -0.25 4.68
C VAL A 46 -3.56 -0.40 5.05
N SER A 47 -2.65 -0.22 4.10
CA SER A 47 -1.20 -0.32 4.35
C SER A 47 -0.67 0.73 5.35
N ASP A 48 -1.28 1.92 5.40
CA ASP A 48 -0.88 2.99 6.32
C ASP A 48 -1.34 2.65 7.74
N VAL A 49 -2.58 2.20 7.88
CA VAL A 49 -3.15 1.72 9.15
C VAL A 49 -2.38 0.49 9.63
N ALA A 50 -2.14 -0.51 8.77
CA ALA A 50 -1.32 -1.67 9.11
C ALA A 50 0.06 -1.26 9.66
N SER A 51 0.71 -0.26 9.05
CA SER A 51 1.99 0.28 9.55
C SER A 51 1.85 1.01 10.90
N GLN A 52 0.75 1.72 11.16
CA GLN A 52 0.50 2.40 12.43
C GLN A 52 0.25 1.40 13.57
N TYR A 53 -0.47 0.33 13.28
CA TYR A 53 -0.82 -0.73 14.24
C TYR A 53 0.25 -1.84 14.35
N GLY A 54 1.29 -1.79 13.51
CA GLY A 54 2.33 -2.83 13.47
C GLY A 54 1.83 -4.18 12.92
N ILE A 55 0.70 -4.19 12.21
CA ILE A 55 0.15 -5.38 11.56
C ILE A 55 1.01 -5.69 10.33
N ARG A 56 1.57 -6.90 10.30
CA ARG A 56 2.42 -7.40 9.22
C ARG A 56 1.69 -8.48 8.43
N GLU A 57 2.14 -8.68 7.19
CA GLU A 57 1.73 -9.82 6.37
C GLU A 57 2.15 -11.15 7.02
N VAL A 58 1.51 -12.25 6.61
CA VAL A 58 1.82 -13.62 7.10
C VAL A 58 3.29 -13.99 6.89
N ASP A 59 3.91 -13.45 5.84
CA ASP A 59 5.32 -13.65 5.49
C ASP A 59 6.29 -12.76 6.30
N GLY A 60 5.79 -11.96 7.25
CA GLY A 60 6.58 -11.03 8.07
C GLY A 60 7.05 -9.76 7.33
N SER A 61 6.83 -9.73 6.01
CA SER A 61 7.05 -8.58 5.14
C SER A 61 6.17 -7.39 5.53
N ALA A 62 6.71 -6.19 5.35
CA ALA A 62 5.93 -4.97 5.53
C ALA A 62 4.80 -4.92 4.49
N PRO A 63 3.61 -4.41 4.86
CA PRO A 63 2.49 -4.28 3.93
C PRO A 63 2.93 -3.54 2.66
N ALA A 64 2.56 -4.05 1.48
CA ALA A 64 2.86 -3.39 0.22
C ALA A 64 2.21 -2.00 0.21
N HIS A 65 3.04 -0.95 0.19
CA HIS A 65 2.54 0.42 0.13
C HIS A 65 2.39 0.82 -1.34
N ILE A 66 1.15 1.05 -1.78
CA ILE A 66 0.87 1.58 -3.13
C ILE A 66 1.52 2.95 -3.39
N ARG A 67 1.86 3.69 -2.32
CA ARG A 67 2.59 4.97 -2.35
C ARG A 67 4.11 4.84 -2.23
N SER A 68 4.65 3.63 -2.14
CA SER A 68 6.10 3.44 -2.11
C SER A 68 6.68 3.73 -3.49
N LEU A 69 7.80 4.44 -3.52
CA LEU A 69 8.52 4.71 -4.75
C LEU A 69 8.96 3.40 -5.42
N GLN A 70 9.30 2.38 -4.63
CA GLN A 70 9.58 1.03 -5.12
C GLN A 70 8.37 0.42 -5.84
N ALA A 71 7.18 0.50 -5.27
CA ALA A 71 5.96 -0.05 -5.87
C ALA A 71 5.60 0.68 -7.18
N LEU A 72 5.74 2.01 -7.21
CA LEU A 72 5.48 2.81 -8.41
C LEU A 72 6.51 2.53 -9.53
N LEU A 73 7.79 2.40 -9.19
CA LEU A 73 8.83 2.05 -10.16
C LEU A 73 8.66 0.62 -10.70
N SER A 74 8.27 -0.32 -9.83
CA SER A 74 7.91 -1.68 -10.22
C SER A 74 6.72 -1.71 -11.17
N LEU A 75 5.67 -0.92 -10.89
CA LEU A 75 4.49 -0.80 -11.76
C LEU A 75 4.85 -0.17 -13.12
N GLY A 76 5.76 0.81 -13.13
CA GLY A 76 6.31 1.41 -14.35
C GLY A 76 7.26 0.52 -15.15
N GLY A 77 7.55 -0.72 -14.69
CA GLY A 77 8.44 -1.66 -15.37
C GLY A 77 9.93 -1.34 -15.24
N TYR A 78 10.32 -0.46 -14.33
CA TYR A 78 11.72 -0.08 -14.13
C TYR A 78 12.43 -1.10 -13.24
N ARG A 79 13.45 -1.79 -13.79
CA ARG A 79 14.28 -2.78 -13.05
C ARG A 79 14.98 -2.19 -11.83
N MET A 80 15.15 -0.87 -11.79
CA MET A 80 15.77 -0.14 -10.68
C MET A 80 14.92 -0.10 -9.41
N ALA A 81 13.65 -0.52 -9.48
CA ALA A 81 12.77 -0.62 -8.32
C ALA A 81 13.36 -1.50 -7.21
N SER A 82 14.13 -2.53 -7.56
CA SER A 82 14.78 -3.43 -6.60
C SER A 82 15.88 -2.77 -5.75
N TYR A 83 16.42 -1.63 -6.20
CA TYR A 83 17.43 -0.86 -5.45
C TYR A 83 16.83 0.26 -4.60
N VAL A 84 15.57 0.64 -4.88
CA VAL A 84 14.88 1.67 -4.12
C VAL A 84 14.27 1.02 -2.89
N PRO A 85 14.64 1.48 -1.68
CA PRO A 85 14.09 0.88 -0.48
C PRO A 85 12.63 1.29 -0.28
N SER A 86 11.79 0.33 0.12
CA SER A 86 10.34 0.49 0.28
C SER A 86 9.92 1.57 1.28
N PHE A 87 10.83 2.02 2.15
CA PHE A 87 10.58 3.08 3.14
C PHE A 87 10.40 4.47 2.52
N ILE A 88 10.84 4.69 1.27
CA ILE A 88 10.63 5.97 0.58
C ILE A 88 9.18 6.03 0.10
N ARG A 89 8.38 6.82 0.82
CA ARG A 89 6.95 7.02 0.56
C ARG A 89 6.74 8.36 -0.13
N ILE A 90 5.92 8.36 -1.18
CA ILE A 90 5.49 9.61 -1.81
C ILE A 90 4.41 10.27 -0.93
N PRO A 91 4.56 11.58 -0.60
CA PRO A 91 3.52 12.33 0.10
C PRO A 91 2.18 12.29 -0.65
N LYS A 92 1.06 12.21 0.09
CA LYS A 92 -0.30 12.15 -0.51
C LYS A 92 -0.53 13.30 -1.50
N SER A 93 -0.06 14.51 -1.17
CA SER A 93 -0.20 15.70 -2.00
C SER A 93 0.49 15.58 -3.36
N TRP A 94 1.67 14.95 -3.41
CA TRP A 94 2.40 14.75 -4.67
C TRP A 94 1.78 13.66 -5.53
N LEU A 95 1.31 12.57 -4.90
CA LEU A 95 0.59 11.52 -5.62
C LEU A 95 -0.70 12.08 -6.25
N MET A 96 -1.50 12.80 -5.47
CA MET A 96 -2.72 13.45 -5.97
C MET A 96 -2.43 14.47 -7.07
N TYR A 97 -1.35 15.24 -6.93
CA TYR A 97 -0.90 16.16 -7.98
C TYR A 97 -0.52 15.43 -9.27
N ALA A 98 0.24 14.32 -9.18
CA ALA A 98 0.63 13.51 -10.33
C ALA A 98 -0.59 12.87 -11.03
N LEU A 99 -1.54 12.35 -10.25
CA LEU A 99 -2.82 11.83 -10.78
C LEU A 99 -3.64 12.93 -11.45
N SER A 100 -3.68 14.13 -10.88
CA SER A 100 -4.38 15.28 -11.47
C SER A 100 -3.77 15.71 -12.80
N TRP A 101 -2.43 15.63 -12.94
CA TRP A 101 -1.74 15.97 -14.19
C TRP A 101 -2.11 15.04 -15.33
N SER A 102 -2.37 13.77 -15.06
CA SER A 102 -2.75 12.78 -16.09
C SER A 102 -4.16 12.99 -16.67
N SER A 103 -4.96 13.91 -16.13
CA SER A 103 -6.32 14.19 -16.58
C SER A 103 -6.43 15.41 -17.51
N LYS A 104 -5.32 15.92 -18.03
CA LYS A 104 -5.26 17.06 -18.95
C LYS A 104 -4.56 16.69 -20.25
#